data_AF-A0A7X2TIT4-F1
#
_entry.id   AF-A0A7X2TIT4-F1
#
_cell.length_a   1.000
_cell.length_b   1.000
_cell.length_c   1.000
_cell.angle_alpha   90.00
_cell.angle_beta   90.00
_cell.angle_gamma   90.00
#
_symmetry.space_group_name_H-M   'P 1'
#
loop_
_entity.id
_entity.type
_entity.pdbx_description
1 polymer ?
#
loop_
_entity_poly.entity_id
_entity_poly.type
_entity_poly.pdbx_seq_one_letter_code
_entity_poly.pdbx_strand_id
1 'polypeptide(L)' 'MTGARDIINELRAQARALEERSADDAAMPALCRSLRRGADEIDRLLAELAMLRAFVEIEVTE' A
#
# COMPACT_ATOMS: atom_id res chain seq x y z
N MET A 1 -0.05 8.64 11.21
CA MET A 1 -0.30 7.80 10.01
C MET A 1 0.49 8.27 8.79
N THR A 2 1.35 9.29 8.90
CA THR A 2 2.17 9.82 7.80
C THR A 2 3.07 8.75 7.18
N GLY A 3 3.75 7.93 8.00
CA GLY A 3 4.69 6.92 7.50
C GLY A 3 4.08 5.80 6.64
N ALA A 4 2.80 5.44 6.83
CA ALA A 4 2.19 4.37 6.04
C ALA A 4 1.82 4.84 4.62
N ARG A 5 1.37 6.10 4.48
CA ARG A 5 1.16 6.72 3.16
C ARG A 5 2.48 6.89 2.40
N ASP A 6 3.55 7.24 3.10
CA ASP A 6 4.87 7.35 2.50
C ASP A 6 5.35 6.00 1.95
N ILE A 7 5.14 4.91 2.70
CA ILE A 7 5.46 3.54 2.23
C ILE A 7 4.63 3.16 1.00
N ILE A 8 3.32 3.44 0.98
CA ILE A 8 2.46 3.17 -0.18
C ILE A 8 2.98 3.89 -1.42
N ASN A 9 3.31 5.18 -1.27
CA ASN A 9 3.82 6.00 -2.36
C ASN A 9 5.17 5.47 -2.88
N GLU A 10 6.06 5.09 -1.97
CA GLU A 10 7.36 4.53 -2.31
C GLU A 10 7.23 3.20 -3.06
N LEU A 11 6.38 2.27 -2.59
CA LEU A 11 6.14 0.99 -3.28
C LEU A 11 5.58 1.19 -4.69
N ARG A 12 4.67 2.14 -4.86
CA ARG A 12 4.11 2.50 -6.17
C ARG A 12 5.16 3.15 -7.08
N ALA A 13 6.04 4.00 -6.54
CA ALA A 13 7.13 4.63 -7.28
C ALA A 13 8.17 3.60 -7.73
N GLN A 14 8.56 2.66 -6.85
CA GLN A 14 9.48 1.58 -7.18
C GLN A 14 8.93 0.66 -8.27
N ALA A 15 7.63 0.32 -8.22
CA ALA A 15 7.00 -0.48 -9.27
C ALA A 15 7.07 0.21 -10.64
N ARG A 16 6.84 1.52 -10.71
CA ARG A 16 6.93 2.30 -11.97
C ARG A 16 8.36 2.37 -12.48
N ALA A 17 9.32 2.69 -11.61
CA ALA A 17 10.73 2.76 -11.97
C ALA A 17 11.29 1.41 -12.46
N LEU A 18 10.79 0.31 -11.91
CA LEU A 18 11.16 -1.05 -12.34
C LEU A 18 10.52 -1.40 -13.69
N GLU A 19 9.26 -1.06 -13.92
CA GLU A 19 8.59 -1.24 -15.23
C GLU A 19 9.32 -0.47 -16.35
N GLU A 20 9.73 0.77 -16.10
CA GLU A 20 10.42 1.61 -17.08
C GLU A 20 11.83 1.10 -17.43
N ARG A 21 12.50 0.44 -16.48
CA ARG A 21 13.87 -0.08 -16.66
C ARG A 21 13.94 -1.44 -17.35
N SER A 22 12.82 -2.12 -17.54
CA SER A 22 12.81 -3.55 -17.81
C SER A 22 11.99 -3.88 -19.04
N ALA A 23 12.57 -3.64 -20.21
CA ALA A 23 11.95 -4.01 -21.47
C ALA A 23 12.02 -5.53 -21.77
N ASP A 24 12.88 -6.30 -21.08
CA ASP A 24 13.30 -7.62 -21.56
C ASP A 24 13.42 -8.72 -20.48
N ASP A 25 13.00 -8.46 -19.23
CA ASP A 25 13.10 -9.45 -18.15
C ASP A 25 11.71 -9.95 -17.70
N ALA A 26 11.46 -11.25 -17.90
CA ALA A 26 10.20 -11.91 -17.56
C ALA A 26 9.90 -11.93 -16.05
N ALA A 27 10.91 -11.76 -15.19
CA ALA A 27 10.72 -11.67 -13.75
C ALA A 27 10.18 -10.29 -13.31
N MET A 28 10.45 -9.23 -14.08
CA MET A 28 10.11 -7.87 -13.67
C MET A 28 8.61 -7.61 -13.53
N PRO A 29 7.75 -8.07 -14.46
CA PRO A 29 6.30 -7.92 -14.32
C PRO A 29 5.74 -8.56 -13.04
N ALA A 30 6.33 -9.67 -12.58
CA ALA A 30 5.89 -10.34 -11.35
C ALA A 30 6.25 -9.51 -10.11
N LEU A 31 7.46 -8.94 -10.07
CA LEU A 31 7.90 -8.07 -8.98
C LEU A 31 7.06 -6.80 -8.89
N CYS A 32 6.79 -6.14 -10.03
CA CYS A 32 5.99 -4.92 -10.07
C CYS A 32 4.54 -5.16 -9.60
N ARG A 33 3.95 -6.30 -9.98
CA ARG A 33 2.64 -6.72 -9.45
C ARG A 33 2.69 -6.95 -7.94
N SER A 34 3.75 -7.56 -7.42
CA SER A 34 3.93 -7.79 -5.99
C SER A 34 3.99 -6.46 -5.21
N LEU A 35 4.79 -5.51 -5.69
CA LEU A 35 4.91 -4.18 -5.09
C LEU A 35 3.57 -3.43 -5.06
N ARG A 36 2.83 -3.46 -6.17
CA ARG A 36 1.49 -2.84 -6.26
C ARG A 36 0.51 -3.49 -5.28
N ARG A 37 0.46 -4.83 -5.21
CA ARG A 37 -0.39 -5.54 -4.23
C ARG A 37 -0.02 -5.20 -2.80
N GLY A 38 1.27 -5.10 -2.49
CA GLY A 38 1.72 -4.69 -1.16
C GLY A 38 1.24 -3.29 -0.78
N ALA A 39 1.31 -2.34 -1.72
CA ALA A 39 0.79 -0.99 -1.52
C ALA A 39 -0.73 -0.99 -1.28
N ASP A 40 -1.49 -1.77 -2.05
CA ASP A 40 -2.94 -1.84 -1.94
C ASP A 40 -3.39 -2.52 -0.63
N GLU A 41 -2.66 -3.54 -0.16
CA GLU A 41 -2.94 -4.19 1.12
C GLU A 41 -2.68 -3.26 2.31
N ILE A 42 -1.60 -2.47 2.27
CA ILE A 42 -1.33 -1.47 3.31
C ILE A 42 -2.45 -0.43 3.34
N ASP A 43 -2.92 0.03 2.18
CA ASP A 43 -4.01 1.01 2.08
C ASP A 43 -5.32 0.44 2.66
N ARG A 44 -5.63 -0.83 2.35
CA ARG A 44 -6.75 -1.56 2.93
C ARG A 44 -6.66 -1.64 4.46
N LEU A 45 -5.51 -2.06 5.00
CA LEU A 45 -5.31 -2.18 6.45
C LEU A 45 -5.41 -0.83 7.16
N LEU A 46 -4.97 0.27 6.53
CA LEU A 46 -5.17 1.61 7.08
C LEU A 46 -6.66 1.99 7.16
N ALA A 47 -7.44 1.63 6.15
CA ALA A 47 -8.89 1.86 6.16
C ALA A 47 -9.58 1.03 7.25
N GLU A 48 -9.23 -0.25 7.39
CA GLU A 48 -9.74 -1.12 8.45
C GLU A 48 -9.39 -0.59 9.85
N LEU A 49 -8.14 -0.15 10.05
CA LEU A 49 -7.71 0.47 11.31
C LEU A 49 -8.49 1.76 11.61
N ALA A 50 -8.76 2.58 10.60
CA ALA A 50 -9.54 3.81 10.77
C ALA A 50 -10.98 3.50 11.19
N MET A 51 -11.61 2.47 10.58
CA MET A 51 -12.96 2.03 10.97
C MET A 51 -12.99 1.50 12.41
N LEU A 52 -12.03 0.66 12.80
CA LEU A 52 -11.95 0.14 14.17
C LEU A 52 -11.76 1.25 15.20
N ARG A 53 -10.93 2.27 14.90
CA ARG A 53 -10.77 3.44 15.77
C ARG A 53 -12.07 4.22 15.93
N ALA A 54 -12.77 4.48 14.82
CA ALA A 54 -14.05 5.18 14.86
C ALA A 54 -15.09 4.40 15.69
N PHE A 55 -15.10 3.07 15.59
CA PHE A 55 -15.99 2.22 16.39
C PHE A 55 -15.70 2.34 17.90
N VAL A 56 -14.43 2.26 18.29
CA VAL A 56 -14.02 2.41 19.70
C VAL A 56 -14.35 3.81 20.24
N GLU A 57 -14.19 4.86 19.43
CA GLU A 57 -14.56 6.22 19.84
C GLU A 57 -16.06 6.37 20.11
N ILE A 58 -16.93 5.67 19.38
CA ILE A 58 -18.38 5.67 19.62
C ILE A 58 -18.70 4.99 20.95
N GLU A 59 -18.15 3.79 21.22
CA GLU A 59 -18.43 3.02 22.45
C GLU A 59 -17.94 3.71 23.74
N VAL A 60 -16.92 4.56 23.67
CA VAL A 60 -16.40 5.29 24.85
C VAL A 60 -17.26 6.52 25.20
N THR A 61 -18.12 6.97 24.28
CA THR A 61 -18.93 8.18 24.46
C THR A 61 -20.36 7.89 24.94
N GLU A 62 -20.77 6.61 25.03
CA GLU A 62 -22.04 6.13 25.60
C GLU A 62 -21.87 5.65 27.05
#